data_AF-A0A7S3ALP7-F1
#
_entry.id   AF-A0A7S3ALP7-F1
#
_cell.length_a   1.000
_cell.length_b   1.000
_cell.length_c   1.000
_cell.angle_alpha   90.00
_cell.angle_beta   90.00
_cell.angle_gamma   90.00
#
_symmetry.space_group_name_H-M   'P 1'
#
loop_
_entity.id
_entity.type
_entity.pdbx_description
1 polymer ?
#
loop_
_entity_poly.entity_id
_entity_poly.type
_entity_poly.pdbx_seq_one_letter_code
_entity_poly.pdbx_strand_id
1 'polypeptide(L)'
;GSALLDQILPQKRKGKWGSSKLNLKRVISSGQTAEDLQARLDYLMANITFQVFNFARRGLFDRHKLILSTQLTLKILGRQGKLKEAEVNFLLYGPKVGEKPQPMTTQVAAYLTEGQWSALQNLSQVADAYKPLSEDLELNFEAWKEWIDLAMPEEE
;
A
#
# COMPACT_ATOMS: atom_id res chain seq x y z
N GLY A 1 32.07 9.11 -11.52
CA GLY A 1 32.14 7.67 -11.25
C GLY A 1 33.56 7.14 -11.13
N SER A 2 34.45 7.40 -12.10
CA SER A 2 35.80 6.79 -12.13
C SER A 2 36.80 7.40 -11.14
N ALA A 3 36.71 8.69 -10.82
CA ALA A 3 37.71 9.38 -10.00
C ALA A 3 37.81 8.88 -8.54
N LEU A 4 36.68 8.49 -7.94
CA LEU A 4 36.64 7.94 -6.57
C LEU A 4 37.18 6.51 -6.51
N LEU A 5 37.01 5.73 -7.59
CA LEU A 5 37.47 4.35 -7.65
C LEU A 5 39.00 4.26 -7.71
N ASP A 6 39.67 5.22 -8.36
CA ASP A 6 41.14 5.28 -8.39
C ASP A 6 41.76 5.66 -7.04
N GLN A 7 40.99 6.28 -6.14
CA GLN A 7 41.45 6.74 -4.83
C GLN A 7 41.39 5.66 -3.75
N ILE A 8 40.47 4.71 -3.88
CA ILE A 8 40.22 3.63 -2.90
C ILE A 8 41.00 2.37 -3.26
N LEU A 9 41.30 2.14 -4.53
CA LEU A 9 42.01 0.94 -4.96
C LEU A 9 43.52 1.02 -4.65
N PRO A 10 44.12 -0.04 -4.09
CA PRO A 10 45.54 -0.05 -3.74
C PRO A 10 46.39 0.14 -5.00
N GLN A 11 47.19 1.21 -5.00
CA GLN A 11 48.03 1.59 -6.13
C GLN A 11 49.17 0.59 -6.34
N LYS A 12 49.42 0.28 -7.61
CA LYS A 12 50.23 -0.84 -8.09
C LYS A 12 51.70 -0.72 -7.63
N ARG A 13 52.14 -1.52 -6.65
CA ARG A 13 53.57 -1.74 -6.40
C ARG A 13 54.16 -2.59 -7.53
N LYS A 14 55.18 -2.08 -8.22
CA LYS A 14 55.92 -2.80 -9.27
C LYS A 14 56.79 -3.90 -8.65
N GLY A 15 56.22 -5.08 -8.44
CA GLY A 15 56.95 -6.31 -8.08
C GLY A 15 57.00 -7.28 -9.27
N LYS A 16 58.20 -7.78 -9.57
CA LYS A 16 58.45 -8.90 -10.49
C LYS A 16 58.08 -10.21 -9.80
N TRP A 17 56.83 -10.65 -9.83
CA TRP A 17 56.47 -12.06 -9.62
C TRP A 17 55.12 -12.32 -10.29
N GLY A 18 54.98 -13.52 -10.88
CA GLY A 18 53.92 -13.91 -11.81
C GLY A 18 52.54 -13.37 -11.45
N SER A 19 52.09 -12.36 -12.20
CA SER A 19 50.80 -11.72 -11.98
C SER A 19 49.73 -12.55 -12.67
N SER A 20 49.25 -13.60 -12.00
CA SER A 20 47.84 -13.96 -12.16
C SER A 20 47.06 -12.75 -11.71
N LYS A 21 46.76 -11.86 -12.66
CA LYS A 21 45.98 -10.64 -12.44
C LYS A 21 44.64 -11.10 -11.91
N LEU A 22 44.45 -11.07 -10.60
CA LEU A 22 43.14 -11.15 -10.00
C LEU A 22 42.40 -9.92 -10.51
N ASN A 23 41.61 -10.13 -11.55
CA ASN A 23 40.94 -9.06 -12.25
C ASN A 23 39.78 -8.67 -11.33
N LEU A 24 40.03 -7.76 -10.39
CA LEU A 24 39.02 -7.28 -9.44
C LEU A 24 37.76 -6.79 -10.15
N LYS A 25 37.89 -6.26 -11.38
CA LYS A 25 36.73 -5.97 -12.25
C LYS A 25 35.89 -7.21 -12.56
N ARG A 26 36.50 -8.38 -12.80
CA ARG A 26 35.84 -9.67 -13.04
C ARG A 26 35.21 -10.27 -11.77
N VAL A 27 35.85 -10.04 -10.61
CA VAL A 27 35.37 -10.50 -9.30
C VAL A 27 34.22 -9.63 -8.79
N ILE A 28 34.28 -8.32 -9.04
CA ILE A 28 33.20 -7.37 -8.74
C ILE A 28 32.08 -7.45 -9.78
N SER A 29 32.40 -7.76 -11.05
CA SER A 29 31.42 -8.16 -12.06
C SER A 29 30.95 -9.60 -11.87
N SER A 30 30.96 -10.13 -10.64
CA SER A 30 30.43 -11.45 -10.33
C SER A 30 28.93 -11.46 -10.59
N GLY A 31 28.56 -11.71 -11.85
CA GLY A 31 27.32 -12.32 -12.29
C GLY A 31 25.99 -11.69 -11.91
N GLN A 32 25.96 -10.58 -11.16
CA GLN A 32 24.71 -9.95 -10.73
C GLN A 32 24.24 -9.02 -11.83
N THR A 33 23.22 -9.48 -12.55
CA THR A 33 22.45 -8.66 -13.46
C THR A 33 21.73 -7.55 -12.69
N ALA A 34 21.26 -6.52 -13.40
CA ALA A 34 20.40 -5.51 -12.77
C ALA A 34 19.13 -6.13 -12.16
N GLU A 35 18.64 -7.21 -12.77
CA GLU A 35 17.50 -8.02 -12.29
C GLU A 35 17.84 -8.69 -10.95
N ASP A 36 19.02 -9.29 -10.81
CA ASP A 36 19.48 -9.88 -9.54
C ASP A 36 19.61 -8.84 -8.43
N LEU A 37 20.06 -7.64 -8.78
CA LEU A 37 20.13 -6.52 -7.84
C LEU A 37 18.73 -6.11 -7.38
N GLN A 38 17.79 -5.92 -8.31
CA GLN A 38 16.42 -5.53 -7.99
C GLN A 38 15.72 -6.59 -7.14
N ALA A 39 15.83 -7.87 -7.50
CA ALA A 39 15.27 -8.98 -6.72
C ALA A 39 15.83 -9.01 -5.29
N ARG A 40 17.13 -8.76 -5.11
CA ARG A 40 17.74 -8.67 -3.78
C ARG A 40 17.23 -7.47 -2.99
N LEU A 41 17.03 -6.31 -3.63
CA LEU A 41 16.47 -5.13 -2.98
C LEU A 41 15.04 -5.38 -2.53
N ASP A 42 14.21 -6.00 -3.37
CA ASP A 42 12.83 -6.34 -3.04
C ASP A 42 12.77 -7.34 -1.87
N TYR A 43 13.60 -8.37 -1.90
CA TYR A 43 13.74 -9.32 -0.79
C TYR A 43 14.18 -8.63 0.50
N LEU A 44 15.18 -7.75 0.44
CA LEU A 44 15.70 -7.05 1.60
C LEU A 44 14.65 -6.11 2.19
N MET A 45 13.93 -5.35 1.34
CA MET A 45 12.83 -4.50 1.78
C MET A 45 11.75 -5.31 2.48
N ALA A 46 11.27 -6.39 1.87
CA ALA A 46 10.24 -7.25 2.45
C ALA A 46 10.69 -7.85 3.79
N ASN A 47 11.91 -8.38 3.86
CA ASN A 47 12.46 -8.96 5.08
C ASN A 47 12.62 -7.90 6.19
N ILE A 48 13.20 -6.74 5.89
CA ILE A 48 13.36 -5.66 6.89
C ILE A 48 11.99 -5.22 7.41
N THR A 49 11.02 -4.97 6.53
CA THR A 49 9.65 -4.62 6.91
C THR A 49 9.05 -5.67 7.86
N PHE A 50 9.17 -6.95 7.52
CA PHE A 50 8.64 -8.04 8.34
C PHE A 50 9.33 -8.16 9.70
N GLN A 51 10.65 -8.03 9.74
CA GLN A 51 11.41 -8.12 10.99
C GLN A 51 11.12 -6.94 11.92
N VAL A 52 11.05 -5.71 11.39
CA VAL A 52 10.68 -4.52 12.17
C VAL A 52 9.25 -4.64 12.71
N PHE A 53 8.31 -5.10 11.88
CA PHE A 53 6.94 -5.36 12.33
C PHE A 53 6.89 -6.39 13.47
N ASN A 54 7.60 -7.52 13.34
CA ASN A 54 7.62 -8.56 14.38
C ASN A 54 8.28 -8.10 15.67
N PHE A 55 9.33 -7.28 15.57
CA PHE A 55 9.95 -6.68 16.74
C PHE A 55 8.97 -5.76 17.47
N ALA A 56 8.32 -4.84 16.75
CA ALA A 56 7.33 -3.94 17.32
C ALA A 56 6.13 -4.69 17.92
N ARG A 57 5.54 -5.64 17.17
CA ARG A 57 4.34 -6.40 17.56
C ARG A 57 4.53 -7.15 18.90
N ARG A 58 5.73 -7.64 19.21
CA ARG A 58 6.02 -8.34 20.48
C ARG A 58 5.88 -7.44 21.71
N GLY A 59 6.13 -6.13 21.56
CA GLY A 59 5.97 -5.15 22.64
C GLY A 59 4.59 -4.49 22.70
N LEU A 60 3.68 -4.80 21.77
CA LEU A 60 2.33 -4.21 21.70
C LEU A 60 1.28 -5.07 22.39
N PHE A 61 0.34 -4.42 23.08
CA PHE A 61 -0.92 -5.04 23.48
C PHE A 61 -1.69 -5.58 22.28
N ASP A 62 -2.40 -6.70 22.44
CA ASP A 62 -3.15 -7.36 21.37
C ASP A 62 -4.10 -6.40 20.64
N ARG A 63 -4.83 -5.57 21.39
CA ARG A 63 -5.75 -4.55 20.86
C ARG A 63 -5.10 -3.54 19.88
N HIS A 64 -3.78 -3.36 19.91
CA HIS A 64 -3.08 -2.39 19.06
C HIS A 64 -2.40 -3.04 17.84
N LYS A 65 -2.34 -4.37 17.77
CA LYS A 65 -1.62 -5.07 16.69
C LYS A 65 -2.25 -4.82 15.33
N LEU A 66 -3.59 -4.81 15.27
CA LEU A 66 -4.30 -4.51 14.02
C LEU A 66 -4.05 -3.07 13.57
N ILE A 67 -4.14 -2.09 14.50
CA ILE A 67 -3.88 -0.68 14.21
C ILE A 67 -2.48 -0.48 13.62
N LEU A 68 -1.46 -1.05 14.23
CA LEU A 68 -0.09 -0.98 13.72
C LEU A 68 0.02 -1.60 12.32
N SER A 69 -0.58 -2.77 12.12
CA SER A 69 -0.55 -3.48 10.84
C SER A 69 -1.19 -2.65 9.73
N THR A 70 -2.39 -2.12 9.98
CA THR A 70 -3.12 -1.26 9.05
C THR A 70 -2.33 0.01 8.72
N GLN A 71 -1.80 0.71 9.72
CA GLN A 71 -1.00 1.92 9.49
C GLN A 71 0.28 1.64 8.68
N LEU A 72 0.97 0.53 8.97
CA LEU A 72 2.16 0.15 8.24
C LEU A 72 1.84 -0.16 6.77
N THR A 73 0.79 -0.93 6.51
CA THR A 73 0.32 -1.26 5.16
C THR A 73 -0.03 0.00 4.37
N LEU A 74 -0.85 0.89 4.93
CA LEU A 74 -1.24 2.15 4.28
C LEU A 74 -0.02 3.03 3.96
N LYS A 75 0.95 3.12 4.87
CA LYS A 75 2.18 3.90 4.65
C LYS A 75 3.08 3.30 3.56
N ILE A 76 3.20 1.97 3.50
CA ILE A 76 4.01 1.30 2.47
C ILE A 76 3.37 1.50 1.10
N LEU A 77 2.07 1.21 0.97
CA LEU A 77 1.37 1.34 -0.30
C LEU A 77 1.26 2.79 -0.77
N GLY A 78 1.08 3.74 0.17
CA GLY A 78 1.12 5.17 -0.13
C GLY A 78 2.49 5.62 -0.66
N ARG A 79 3.59 5.16 -0.06
CA ARG A 79 4.96 5.45 -0.57
C ARG A 79 5.25 4.83 -1.93
N GLN A 80 4.60 3.71 -2.26
CA GLN A 80 4.68 3.08 -3.58
C GLN A 80 3.81 3.78 -4.63
N GLY A 81 3.02 4.80 -4.26
CA GLY A 81 2.09 5.47 -5.16
C GLY A 81 0.87 4.60 -5.53
N LYS A 82 0.60 3.53 -4.78
CA LYS A 82 -0.51 2.60 -5.04
C LYS A 82 -1.83 3.02 -4.39
N LEU A 83 -1.79 3.99 -3.48
CA LEU A 83 -2.97 4.53 -2.81
C LEU A 83 -3.04 6.03 -3.03
N LYS A 84 -4.25 6.55 -3.26
CA LYS A 84 -4.48 7.99 -3.26
C LYS A 84 -4.66 8.49 -1.84
N GLU A 85 -4.06 9.64 -1.53
CA GLU A 85 -4.16 10.23 -0.20
C GLU A 85 -5.63 10.54 0.18
N ALA A 86 -6.45 10.94 -0.80
CA ALA A 86 -7.88 11.19 -0.59
C ALA A 86 -8.64 9.95 -0.09
N GLU A 87 -8.38 8.77 -0.69
CA GLU A 87 -8.99 7.50 -0.29
C GLU A 87 -8.56 7.09 1.13
N VAL A 88 -7.27 7.24 1.44
CA VAL A 88 -6.73 6.95 2.78
C VAL A 88 -7.31 7.89 3.83
N ASN A 89 -7.42 9.18 3.52
CA ASN A 89 -8.01 10.16 4.43
C ASN A 89 -9.50 9.89 4.66
N PHE A 90 -10.24 9.50 3.63
CA PHE A 90 -11.64 9.12 3.78
C PHE A 90 -11.79 7.89 4.68
N LEU A 91 -10.95 6.86 4.51
CA LEU A 91 -10.95 5.68 5.38
C LEU A 91 -10.65 6.02 6.84
N LEU A 92 -9.74 6.97 7.11
CA LEU A 92 -9.31 7.31 8.47
C LEU A 92 -10.26 8.26 9.21
N TYR A 93 -10.83 9.23 8.50
CA TYR A 93 -11.62 10.30 9.11
C TYR A 93 -13.12 10.16 8.83
N GLY A 94 -13.50 9.28 7.90
CA GLY A 94 -14.88 9.14 7.45
C GLY A 94 -15.35 10.30 6.56
N PRO A 95 -16.65 10.35 6.26
CA PRO A 95 -17.24 11.43 5.49
C PRO A 95 -17.07 12.75 6.25
N LYS A 96 -16.58 13.78 5.56
CA LYS A 96 -16.57 15.14 6.11
C LYS A 96 -18.00 15.64 6.10
N VAL A 97 -18.50 16.10 7.25
CA VAL A 97 -19.83 16.73 7.34
C VAL A 97 -19.79 18.01 6.51
N GLY A 98 -20.33 17.95 5.31
CA GLY A 98 -20.33 19.08 4.38
C GLY A 98 -21.12 18.75 3.14
N GLU A 99 -22.06 19.63 2.83
CA GLU A 99 -23.04 19.56 1.74
C GLU A 99 -24.27 18.66 2.00
N LYS A 100 -25.43 19.18 1.63
CA LYS A 100 -26.69 18.44 1.70
C LYS A 100 -26.62 17.30 0.68
N PRO A 101 -26.83 16.04 1.08
CA PRO A 101 -26.81 14.94 0.12
C PRO A 101 -27.89 15.16 -0.95
N GLN A 102 -27.67 14.61 -2.13
CA GLN A 102 -28.75 14.52 -3.12
C GLN A 102 -29.95 13.80 -2.50
N PRO A 103 -31.18 14.17 -2.88
CA PRO A 103 -32.38 13.56 -2.33
C PRO A 103 -32.34 12.04 -2.53
N MET A 104 -32.63 11.31 -1.46
CA MET A 104 -32.74 9.86 -1.48
C MET A 104 -34.08 9.45 -2.12
N THR A 105 -34.06 8.44 -2.99
CA THR A 105 -35.27 7.87 -3.56
C THR A 105 -36.03 7.02 -2.54
N THR A 106 -37.33 6.81 -2.77
CA THR A 106 -38.18 5.99 -1.88
C THR A 106 -37.74 4.54 -1.79
N GLN A 107 -37.11 4.00 -2.84
CA GLN A 107 -36.58 2.64 -2.87
C GLN A 107 -35.38 2.48 -1.94
N VAL A 108 -34.42 3.41 -2.01
CA VAL A 108 -33.23 3.41 -1.14
C VAL A 108 -33.61 3.71 0.31
N ALA A 109 -34.58 4.60 0.52
CA ALA A 109 -35.12 4.92 1.85
C ALA A 109 -35.71 3.70 2.60
N ALA A 110 -36.02 2.61 1.88
CA ALA A 110 -36.56 1.39 2.49
C ALA A 110 -35.50 0.57 3.26
N TYR A 111 -34.21 0.83 3.04
CA TYR A 111 -33.13 0.03 3.64
C TYR A 111 -31.86 0.84 4.00
N LEU A 112 -31.71 2.08 3.55
CA LEU A 112 -30.66 3.00 4.02
C LEU A 112 -31.22 4.17 4.84
N THR A 113 -30.46 4.54 5.87
CA THR A 113 -30.66 5.79 6.62
C THR A 113 -30.10 6.99 5.85
N GLU A 114 -30.61 8.18 6.14
CA GLU A 114 -30.09 9.44 5.55
C GLU A 114 -28.58 9.62 5.82
N GLY A 115 -28.09 9.18 6.99
CA GLY A 115 -26.68 9.23 7.34
C GLY A 115 -25.81 8.30 6.48
N GLN A 116 -26.29 7.08 6.23
CA GLN A 116 -25.60 6.13 5.34
C GLN A 116 -25.60 6.64 3.88
N TRP A 117 -26.74 7.17 3.42
CA TRP A 117 -26.83 7.77 2.09
C TRP A 117 -25.89 8.97 1.94
N SER A 118 -25.82 9.84 2.94
CA SER A 118 -24.87 10.96 2.94
C SER A 118 -23.41 10.49 2.91
N ALA A 119 -23.06 9.47 3.70
CA ALA A 119 -21.72 8.90 3.69
C ALA A 119 -21.34 8.32 2.31
N LEU A 120 -22.29 7.65 1.65
CA LEU A 120 -22.13 7.09 0.32
C LEU A 120 -21.93 8.17 -0.74
N GLN A 121 -22.72 9.24 -0.68
CA GLN A 121 -22.58 10.37 -1.59
C GLN A 121 -21.26 11.12 -1.39
N ASN A 122 -20.71 11.13 -0.17
CA ASN A 122 -19.36 11.61 0.06
C ASN A 122 -18.31 10.66 -0.53
N LEU A 123 -18.50 9.34 -0.42
CA LEU A 123 -17.60 8.33 -0.98
C LEU A 123 -17.51 8.42 -2.51
N SER A 124 -18.63 8.71 -3.20
CA SER A 124 -18.65 8.86 -4.66
C SER A 124 -17.78 10.03 -5.17
N GLN A 125 -17.45 10.99 -4.31
CA GLN A 125 -16.54 12.10 -4.61
C GLN A 125 -15.06 11.78 -4.34
N VAL A 126 -14.76 10.69 -3.63
CA VAL A 126 -13.38 10.33 -3.23
C VAL A 126 -12.62 9.69 -4.39
N ALA A 127 -13.27 8.82 -5.16
CA ALA A 127 -12.68 8.16 -6.31
C ALA A 127 -13.74 7.83 -7.36
N ASP A 128 -13.34 7.88 -8.63
CA ASP A 128 -14.22 7.61 -9.77
C ASP A 128 -14.86 6.21 -9.72
N ALA A 129 -14.17 5.24 -9.10
CA ALA A 129 -14.67 3.89 -8.92
C ALA A 129 -15.97 3.82 -8.11
N TYR A 130 -16.24 4.81 -7.24
CA TYR A 130 -17.42 4.83 -6.39
C TYR A 130 -18.58 5.67 -6.96
N LYS A 131 -18.37 6.38 -8.07
CA LYS A 131 -19.42 7.19 -8.71
C LYS A 131 -20.67 6.40 -9.13
N PRO A 132 -20.56 5.18 -9.68
CA PRO A 132 -21.74 4.41 -10.11
C PRO A 132 -22.56 3.86 -8.94
N LEU A 133 -22.00 3.82 -7.73
CA LEU A 133 -22.57 3.08 -6.61
C LEU A 133 -23.95 3.61 -6.20
N SER A 134 -24.16 4.93 -6.25
CA SER A 134 -25.45 5.54 -5.90
C SER A 134 -26.56 5.12 -6.85
N GLU A 135 -26.26 5.02 -8.15
CA GLU A 135 -27.21 4.55 -9.17
C GLU A 135 -27.44 3.04 -9.04
N ASP A 136 -26.39 2.27 -8.77
CA ASP A 136 -26.47 0.82 -8.60
C ASP A 136 -27.35 0.41 -7.40
N LEU A 137 -27.29 1.17 -6.30
CA LEU A 137 -28.17 0.99 -5.14
C LEU A 137 -29.65 1.24 -5.44
N GLU A 138 -29.94 2.10 -6.42
CA GLU A 138 -31.32 2.36 -6.86
C GLU A 138 -31.79 1.27 -7.82
N LEU A 139 -30.97 0.93 -8.82
CA LEU A 139 -31.33 -0.03 -9.86
C LEU A 139 -31.42 -1.47 -9.32
N ASN A 140 -30.52 -1.85 -8.43
CA ASN A 140 -30.40 -3.21 -7.88
C ASN A 140 -30.83 -3.28 -6.40
N PHE A 141 -31.84 -2.50 -6.02
CA PHE A 141 -32.24 -2.31 -4.61
C PHE A 141 -32.60 -3.60 -3.87
N GLU A 142 -33.18 -4.61 -4.53
CA GLU A 142 -33.54 -5.88 -3.89
C GLU A 142 -32.30 -6.65 -3.43
N ALA A 143 -31.29 -6.76 -4.31
CA ALA A 143 -30.03 -7.44 -4.00
C ALA A 143 -29.23 -6.70 -2.93
N TRP A 144 -29.17 -5.37 -3.00
CA TRP A 144 -28.49 -4.57 -1.98
C TRP A 144 -29.17 -4.63 -0.62
N LYS A 145 -30.51 -4.64 -0.60
CA LYS A 145 -31.26 -4.81 0.63
C LYS A 145 -31.01 -6.18 1.25
N GLU A 146 -31.07 -7.25 0.45
CA GLU A 146 -30.76 -8.60 0.90
C GLU A 146 -29.34 -8.67 1.48
N TRP A 147 -28.35 -8.14 0.77
CA TRP A 147 -26.95 -8.12 1.21
C TRP A 147 -26.77 -7.36 2.53
N ILE A 148 -27.39 -6.19 2.70
CA ILE A 148 -27.31 -5.40 3.94
C ILE A 148 -27.94 -6.12 5.13
N ASP A 149 -28.99 -6.91 4.90
CA ASP A 149 -29.71 -7.64 5.95
C ASP A 149 -28.97 -8.93 6.39
N LEU A 150 -27.86 -9.30 5.74
CA LEU A 150 -27.04 -10.44 6.15
C LEU A 150 -26.28 -10.19 7.44
N ALA A 151 -26.04 -11.27 8.19
CA ALA A 151 -25.25 -11.22 9.41
C ALA A 151 -23.75 -10.98 9.16
N MET A 152 -23.23 -11.47 8.03
CA MET A 152 -21.82 -11.39 7.62
C MET A 152 -21.72 -11.13 6.11
N PRO A 153 -22.14 -9.94 5.63
CA PRO A 153 -22.15 -9.60 4.20
C PRO A 153 -20.76 -9.64 3.53
N GLU A 154 -19.69 -9.58 4.31
CA GLU A 154 -18.31 -9.66 3.84
C GLU A 154 -17.83 -11.08 3.46
N GLU A 155 -18.62 -12.12 3.76
CA GLU A 155 -18.28 -13.53 3.46
C GLU A 155 -18.92 -14.07 2.17
N GLU A 156 -19.78 -13.29 1.53
CA GLU A 156 -20.38 -13.58 0.21
C GLU A 156 -19.48 -13.22 -0.97
#